data_AF-A0A139BQR4-F1
#
_entry.id   AF-A0A139BQR4-F1
#
_cell.length_a   1.000
_cell.length_b   1.000
_cell.length_c   1.000
_cell.angle_alpha   90.00
_cell.angle_beta   90.00
_cell.angle_gamma   90.00
#
_symmetry.space_group_name_H-M   'P 1'
#
loop_
_entity.id
_entity.type
_entity.pdbx_description
1 polymer ?
#
loop_
_entity_poly.entity_id
_entity_poly.type
_entity_poly.pdbx_seq_one_letter_code
_entity_poly.pdbx_strand_id
1 'polypeptide(L)'
;MQPDQKAIAPRRIFVVEDDLNLAEELKIQLSYFGYEVTVFNTLKAFRLALQQTDAVVVLMDVTFPGDSLGGVKLMHELQQGREVPVPVVFLSSHDEFNTRLESVRAGGIAYLIKPVNIGNLVDKLDNLTSTKPVAPYRVMIVDDSLALTAYHSAVLEQAGMEVKAINDPLKVTDKLPEFSPDLILIDLYMPECSGLDLAKVIRQLDAFVSIPIVFLSAESNIDKQNTAMGLGGDDFLTKPIEPQHLISSVTNRIRRSMMLRSFMVRDSLTGLLNHTAIKDMLDGEVAWAMRHKKPLSFAMVDIDLFKLVNDNYGHPAGDRVIKSLSRLLKQRLRSSDLVGRYG
;
A
#
# COMPACT_ATOMS: atom_id res chain seq x y z
N MET A 1 -24.84 25.77 -4.37
CA MET A 1 -23.61 25.46 -5.12
C MET A 1 -23.25 24.01 -4.83
N GLN A 2 -23.32 23.16 -5.85
CA GLN A 2 -22.87 21.76 -5.75
C GLN A 2 -21.34 21.77 -5.56
N PRO A 3 -20.78 20.95 -4.65
CA PRO A 3 -19.34 20.85 -4.52
C PRO A 3 -18.75 20.16 -5.76
N ASP A 4 -17.70 20.76 -6.29
CA ASP A 4 -16.88 20.32 -7.42
C ASP A 4 -16.70 18.80 -7.45
N GLN A 5 -17.21 18.17 -8.51
CA GLN A 5 -16.71 16.87 -8.96
C GLN A 5 -15.24 17.05 -9.36
N LYS A 6 -14.32 16.87 -8.41
CA LYS A 6 -12.89 16.72 -8.71
C LYS A 6 -12.75 15.66 -9.81
N ALA A 7 -12.33 16.09 -10.99
CA ALA A 7 -12.09 15.23 -12.13
C ALA A 7 -11.21 14.05 -11.70
N ILE A 8 -11.69 12.84 -11.98
CA ILE A 8 -10.92 11.60 -11.80
C ILE A 8 -9.66 11.76 -12.65
N ALA A 9 -8.46 11.81 -12.04
CA ALA A 9 -7.24 11.85 -12.85
C ALA A 9 -7.22 10.61 -13.76
N PRO A 10 -6.86 10.77 -15.03
CA PRO A 10 -7.04 9.71 -16.01
C PRO A 10 -6.19 8.49 -15.63
N ARG A 11 -6.82 7.32 -15.50
CA ARG A 11 -6.15 6.01 -15.38
C ARG A 11 -5.56 5.59 -16.74
N ARG A 12 -4.83 6.49 -17.38
CA ARG A 12 -4.24 6.29 -18.70
C ARG A 12 -2.96 5.50 -18.59
N ILE A 13 -2.89 4.42 -19.35
CA ILE A 13 -1.73 3.55 -19.44
C ILE A 13 -1.26 3.51 -20.89
N PHE A 14 0.02 3.79 -21.12
CA PHE A 14 0.65 3.54 -22.41
C PHE A 14 1.39 2.21 -22.34
N VAL A 15 0.98 1.25 -23.16
CA VAL A 15 1.67 -0.04 -23.33
C VAL A 15 2.56 0.08 -24.55
N VAL A 16 3.87 -0.09 -24.37
CA VAL A 16 4.88 -0.01 -25.43
C VAL A 16 5.53 -1.39 -25.55
N GLU A 17 5.10 -2.15 -26.55
CA GLU A 17 5.39 -3.58 -26.69
C GLU A 17 5.38 -3.95 -28.19
N ASP A 18 6.47 -4.52 -28.69
CA ASP A 18 6.61 -4.89 -30.10
C ASP A 18 5.87 -6.19 -30.45
N ASP A 19 5.68 -7.10 -29.49
CA ASP A 19 4.81 -8.26 -29.67
C ASP A 19 3.33 -7.83 -29.69
N LEU A 20 2.74 -7.85 -30.89
CA LEU A 20 1.34 -7.46 -31.13
C LEU A 20 0.34 -8.28 -30.29
N ASN A 21 0.60 -9.57 -30.08
CA ASN A 21 -0.31 -10.43 -29.35
C ASN A 21 -0.28 -10.09 -27.86
N LEU A 22 0.91 -9.94 -27.28
CA LEU A 22 1.08 -9.56 -25.89
C LEU A 22 0.53 -8.14 -25.64
N ALA A 23 0.76 -7.22 -26.56
CA ALA A 23 0.28 -5.84 -26.46
C ALA A 23 -1.25 -5.76 -26.43
N GLU A 24 -1.94 -6.47 -27.34
CA GLU A 24 -3.40 -6.55 -27.34
C GLU A 24 -3.93 -7.34 -26.13
N GLU A 25 -3.25 -8.40 -25.69
CA GLU A 25 -3.63 -9.12 -24.47
C GLU A 25 -3.59 -8.20 -23.24
N LEU A 26 -2.49 -7.47 -23.04
CA LEU A 26 -2.31 -6.52 -21.95
C LEU A 26 -3.37 -5.42 -22.02
N LYS A 27 -3.64 -4.88 -23.20
CA LYS A 27 -4.67 -3.85 -23.40
C LYS A 27 -6.05 -4.35 -23.01
N ILE A 28 -6.46 -5.53 -23.48
CA ILE A 28 -7.76 -6.12 -23.14
C ILE A 28 -7.84 -6.35 -21.63
N GLN A 29 -6.82 -6.98 -21.05
CA GLN A 29 -6.81 -7.32 -19.63
C GLN A 29 -6.83 -6.08 -18.73
N LEU A 30 -6.01 -5.07 -19.02
CA LEU A 30 -5.99 -3.81 -18.27
C LEU A 30 -7.28 -3.00 -18.48
N SER A 31 -7.88 -3.04 -19.67
CA SER A 31 -9.17 -2.38 -19.94
C SER A 31 -10.29 -2.98 -19.08
N TYR A 32 -10.31 -4.30 -18.84
CA TYR A 32 -11.24 -4.92 -17.90
C TYR A 32 -11.08 -4.41 -16.47
N PHE A 33 -9.93 -3.84 -16.11
CA PHE A 33 -9.68 -3.24 -14.79
C PHE A 33 -9.93 -1.72 -14.75
N GLY A 34 -10.52 -1.15 -15.81
CA GLY A 34 -10.94 0.25 -15.87
C GLY A 34 -9.80 1.23 -16.20
N TYR A 35 -8.71 0.74 -16.78
CA TYR A 35 -7.65 1.58 -17.32
C TYR A 35 -7.98 1.99 -18.75
N GLU A 36 -7.63 3.24 -19.11
CA GLU A 36 -7.68 3.71 -20.50
C GLU A 36 -6.32 3.37 -21.14
N VAL A 37 -6.28 2.32 -21.96
CA VAL A 37 -5.02 1.77 -22.46
C VAL A 37 -4.79 2.15 -23.92
N THR A 38 -3.64 2.76 -24.21
CA THR A 38 -3.17 3.01 -25.57
C THR A 38 -1.92 2.17 -25.83
N VAL A 39 -1.90 1.45 -26.96
CA VAL A 39 -0.79 0.57 -27.34
C VAL A 39 0.09 1.23 -28.39
N PHE A 40 1.41 1.05 -28.24
CA PHE A 40 2.43 1.48 -29.18
C PHE A 40 3.37 0.32 -29.48
N ASN A 41 3.43 -0.11 -30.74
CA ASN A 41 4.30 -1.22 -31.14
C ASN A 41 5.69 -0.77 -31.60
N THR A 42 5.96 0.53 -31.55
CA THR A 42 7.28 1.09 -31.86
C THR A 42 7.64 2.22 -30.90
N LEU A 43 8.92 2.28 -30.55
CA LEU A 43 9.50 3.35 -29.74
C LEU A 43 9.27 4.75 -30.34
N LYS A 44 9.27 4.86 -31.68
CA LYS A 44 9.04 6.13 -32.38
C LYS A 44 7.60 6.64 -32.20
N ALA A 45 6.61 5.76 -32.33
CA ALA A 45 5.20 6.15 -32.15
C ALA A 45 4.93 6.57 -30.70
N PHE A 46 5.46 5.82 -29.73
CA PHE A 46 5.36 6.16 -28.31
C PHE A 46 5.99 7.53 -27.99
N ARG A 47 7.21 7.80 -28.51
CA ARG A 47 7.90 9.09 -28.30
C ARG A 47 7.04 10.28 -28.72
N LEU A 48 6.38 10.19 -29.88
CA LEU A 48 5.51 11.26 -30.39
C LEU A 48 4.25 11.44 -29.51
N ALA A 49 3.65 10.35 -29.04
CA ALA A 49 2.45 10.42 -28.21
C ALA A 49 2.72 11.00 -26.81
N LEU A 50 3.86 10.67 -26.20
CA LEU A 50 4.23 11.16 -24.87
C LEU A 50 4.56 12.67 -24.85
N GLN A 51 4.84 13.28 -26.01
CA GLN A 51 4.99 14.73 -26.13
C GLN A 51 3.65 15.47 -26.12
N GLN A 52 2.56 14.78 -26.42
CA GLN A 52 1.21 15.37 -26.58
C GLN A 52 0.28 15.04 -25.41
N THR A 53 0.74 14.23 -24.45
CA THR A 53 -0.08 13.73 -23.34
C THR A 53 0.65 13.88 -22.02
N ASP A 54 0.04 14.61 -21.09
CA ASP A 54 0.46 14.69 -19.70
C ASP A 54 -0.32 13.68 -18.83
N ALA A 55 0.29 13.24 -17.73
CA ALA A 55 -0.24 12.29 -16.76
C ALA A 55 -0.60 10.89 -17.33
N VAL A 56 0.43 10.07 -17.53
CA VAL A 56 0.30 8.67 -17.99
C VAL A 56 1.27 7.78 -17.22
N VAL A 57 0.88 6.53 -16.96
CA VAL A 57 1.83 5.49 -16.52
C VAL A 57 2.23 4.66 -17.74
N VAL A 58 3.53 4.44 -17.91
CA VAL A 58 4.08 3.71 -19.06
C VAL A 58 4.39 2.27 -18.65
N LEU A 59 3.88 1.31 -19.41
CA LEU A 59 4.35 -0.07 -19.43
C LEU A 59 5.28 -0.22 -20.63
N MET A 60 6.56 -0.42 -20.38
CA MET A 60 7.61 -0.39 -21.39
C MET A 60 8.27 -1.76 -21.49
N ASP A 61 8.26 -2.39 -22.66
CA ASP A 61 9.14 -3.53 -22.88
C ASP A 61 10.61 -3.10 -22.83
N VAL A 62 11.46 -3.93 -22.26
CA VAL A 62 12.89 -3.62 -22.15
C VAL A 62 13.57 -3.78 -23.51
N THR A 63 13.20 -4.85 -24.23
CA THR A 63 13.84 -5.27 -25.47
C THR A 63 12.99 -4.86 -26.66
N PHE A 64 13.63 -4.34 -27.71
CA PHE A 64 13.00 -4.09 -29.00
C PHE A 64 13.88 -4.66 -30.12
N PRO A 65 13.35 -4.87 -31.33
CA PRO A 65 14.12 -5.46 -32.42
C PRO A 65 15.40 -4.64 -32.71
N GLY A 66 16.56 -5.29 -32.56
CA GLY A 66 17.87 -4.67 -32.77
C GLY A 66 18.48 -3.93 -31.57
N ASP A 67 17.78 -3.82 -30.43
CA ASP A 67 18.32 -3.23 -29.20
C ASP A 67 17.74 -3.88 -27.93
N SER A 68 18.58 -4.64 -27.22
CA SER A 68 18.19 -5.37 -26.00
C SER A 68 17.78 -4.45 -24.84
N LEU A 69 18.18 -3.17 -24.86
CA LEU A 69 17.82 -2.15 -23.88
C LEU A 69 17.09 -0.96 -24.51
N GLY A 70 16.49 -1.15 -25.69
CA GLY A 70 15.87 -0.07 -26.46
C GLY A 70 14.85 0.73 -25.66
N GLY A 71 13.96 0.04 -24.92
CA GLY A 71 12.95 0.70 -24.09
C GLY A 71 13.55 1.45 -22.89
N VAL A 72 14.57 0.88 -22.26
CA VAL A 72 15.28 1.48 -21.12
C VAL A 72 16.02 2.76 -21.53
N LYS A 73 16.79 2.69 -22.63
CA LYS A 73 17.52 3.85 -23.16
C LYS A 73 16.58 4.98 -23.53
N LEU A 74 15.46 4.67 -24.18
CA LEU A 74 14.46 5.68 -24.55
C LEU A 74 13.89 6.38 -23.32
N MET A 75 13.50 5.63 -22.29
CA MET A 75 12.95 6.22 -21.07
C MET A 75 13.98 7.05 -20.31
N HIS A 76 15.24 6.63 -20.30
CA HIS A 76 16.32 7.44 -19.74
C HIS A 76 16.45 8.79 -20.46
N GLU A 77 16.44 8.80 -21.80
CA GLU A 77 16.45 10.03 -22.61
C GLU A 77 15.22 10.91 -22.33
N LEU A 78 14.02 10.32 -22.28
CA LEU A 78 12.76 11.07 -22.12
C LEU A 78 12.57 11.67 -20.72
N GLN A 79 13.25 11.14 -19.70
CA GLN A 79 13.21 11.67 -18.35
C GLN A 79 14.23 12.78 -18.12
N GLN A 80 15.30 12.86 -18.94
CA GLN A 80 16.24 13.97 -18.87
C GLN A 80 15.53 15.28 -19.22
N GLY A 81 15.58 16.25 -18.30
CA GLY A 81 14.99 17.58 -18.51
C GLY A 81 13.50 17.70 -18.19
N ARG A 82 12.84 16.65 -17.66
CA ARG A 82 11.49 16.76 -17.09
C ARG A 82 11.54 17.15 -15.62
N GLU A 83 10.74 18.13 -15.20
CA GLU A 83 10.54 18.46 -13.78
C GLU A 83 9.79 17.34 -13.04
N VAL A 84 8.82 16.71 -13.70
CA VAL A 84 8.05 15.58 -13.18
C VAL A 84 8.38 14.32 -13.99
N PRO A 85 9.01 13.31 -13.39
CA PRO A 85 9.28 12.03 -14.04
C PRO A 85 8.00 11.34 -14.51
N VAL A 86 8.07 10.65 -15.65
CA VAL A 86 6.96 9.80 -16.11
C VAL A 86 7.05 8.45 -15.41
N PRO A 87 6.03 8.03 -14.65
CA PRO A 87 6.02 6.72 -14.00
C PRO A 87 6.14 5.60 -15.04
N VAL A 88 7.19 4.76 -14.94
CA VAL A 88 7.40 3.64 -15.85
C VAL A 88 7.59 2.32 -15.11
N VAL A 89 6.93 1.29 -15.64
CA VAL A 89 7.06 -0.11 -15.25
C VAL A 89 7.65 -0.87 -16.44
N PHE A 90 8.81 -1.50 -16.24
CA PHE A 90 9.49 -2.26 -17.28
C PHE A 90 9.02 -3.71 -17.30
N LEU A 91 8.78 -4.24 -18.50
CA LEU A 91 8.49 -5.64 -18.77
C LEU A 91 9.73 -6.27 -19.41
N SER A 92 10.11 -7.47 -19.00
CA SER A 92 11.27 -8.15 -19.58
C SER A 92 11.11 -9.65 -19.61
N SER A 93 11.67 -10.28 -20.64
CA SER A 93 11.75 -11.75 -20.73
C SER A 93 12.89 -12.33 -19.89
N HIS A 94 13.81 -11.50 -19.37
CA HIS A 94 15.01 -11.93 -18.66
C HIS A 94 15.12 -11.31 -17.27
N ASP A 95 15.58 -12.09 -16.29
CA ASP A 95 15.82 -11.64 -14.91
C ASP A 95 17.32 -11.42 -14.62
N GLU A 96 17.96 -10.61 -15.46
CA GLU A 96 19.37 -10.26 -15.29
C GLU A 96 19.54 -9.00 -14.44
N PHE A 97 20.50 -9.04 -13.52
CA PHE A 97 20.77 -7.93 -12.60
C PHE A 97 21.11 -6.62 -13.33
N ASN A 98 21.96 -6.67 -14.35
CA ASN A 98 22.39 -5.47 -15.07
C ASN A 98 21.22 -4.79 -15.78
N THR A 99 20.38 -5.55 -16.47
CA THR A 99 19.18 -5.04 -17.14
C THR A 99 18.21 -4.40 -16.14
N ARG A 100 18.02 -5.05 -14.98
CA ARG A 100 17.21 -4.49 -13.89
C ARG A 100 17.82 -3.20 -13.33
N LEU A 101 19.14 -3.13 -13.15
CA LEU A 101 19.83 -1.93 -12.68
C LEU A 101 19.68 -0.75 -13.65
N GLU A 102 19.84 -1.00 -14.95
CA GLU A 102 19.64 0.03 -15.99
C GLU A 102 18.19 0.53 -16.02
N SER A 103 17.21 -0.36 -15.80
CA SER A 103 15.80 0.03 -15.68
C SER A 103 15.55 1.01 -14.52
N VAL A 104 16.22 0.81 -13.37
CA VAL A 104 16.14 1.72 -12.21
C VAL A 104 16.79 3.06 -12.52
N ARG A 105 17.98 3.05 -13.16
CA ARG A 105 18.68 4.28 -13.60
C ARG A 105 17.90 5.07 -14.64
N ALA A 106 17.07 4.39 -15.42
CA ALA A 106 16.12 5.00 -16.34
C ALA A 106 14.80 5.40 -15.66
N GLY A 107 14.76 5.55 -14.32
CA GLY A 107 13.58 6.00 -13.56
C GLY A 107 12.46 4.96 -13.42
N GLY A 108 12.77 3.68 -13.62
CA GLY A 108 11.83 2.58 -13.47
C GLY A 108 11.35 2.39 -12.03
N ILE A 109 10.04 2.37 -11.83
CA ILE A 109 9.41 2.18 -10.52
C ILE A 109 9.20 0.68 -10.23
N ALA A 110 9.02 -0.12 -11.28
CA ALA A 110 8.94 -1.56 -11.16
C ALA A 110 9.51 -2.26 -12.39
N TYR A 111 9.90 -3.51 -12.19
CA TYR A 111 10.42 -4.40 -13.22
C TYR A 111 9.75 -5.77 -13.07
N LEU A 112 9.04 -6.21 -14.10
CA LEU A 112 8.22 -7.42 -14.14
C LEU A 112 8.74 -8.40 -15.19
N ILE A 113 8.78 -9.68 -14.83
CA ILE A 113 9.19 -10.76 -15.74
C ILE A 113 7.97 -11.27 -16.52
N LYS A 114 8.14 -11.45 -17.84
CA LYS A 114 7.17 -12.11 -18.73
C LYS A 114 7.23 -13.64 -18.49
N PRO A 115 6.08 -14.37 -18.47
CA PRO A 115 4.72 -13.89 -18.67
C PRO A 115 4.23 -13.05 -17.47
N VAL A 116 3.63 -11.91 -17.76
CA VAL A 116 3.27 -10.93 -16.74
C VAL A 116 2.10 -11.42 -15.89
N ASN A 117 2.28 -11.50 -14.58
CA ASN A 117 1.16 -11.73 -13.67
C ASN A 117 0.31 -10.45 -13.57
N ILE A 118 -0.85 -10.47 -14.21
CA ILE A 118 -1.78 -9.34 -14.30
C ILE A 118 -2.31 -8.88 -12.94
N GLY A 119 -2.42 -9.80 -11.96
CA GLY A 119 -2.77 -9.42 -10.59
C GLY A 119 -1.75 -8.43 -10.02
N ASN A 120 -0.49 -8.86 -9.99
CA ASN A 120 0.65 -8.07 -9.53
C ASN A 120 0.84 -6.77 -10.34
N LEU A 121 0.73 -6.84 -11.67
CA LEU A 121 0.82 -5.67 -12.53
C LEU A 121 -0.22 -4.62 -12.13
N VAL A 122 -1.49 -5.00 -12.02
CA VAL A 122 -2.53 -4.04 -11.69
C VAL A 122 -2.44 -3.55 -10.26
N ASP A 123 -1.98 -4.35 -9.29
CA ASP A 123 -1.77 -3.85 -7.93
C ASP A 123 -0.68 -2.75 -7.91
N LYS A 124 0.36 -2.90 -8.74
CA LYS A 124 1.37 -1.85 -8.95
C LYS A 124 0.76 -0.62 -9.64
N LEU A 125 -0.02 -0.82 -10.70
CA LEU A 125 -0.67 0.29 -11.42
C LEU A 125 -1.69 1.02 -10.55
N ASP A 126 -2.43 0.32 -9.69
CA ASP A 126 -3.40 0.92 -8.77
C ASP A 126 -2.65 1.84 -7.79
N ASN A 127 -1.49 1.44 -7.27
CA ASN A 127 -0.67 2.32 -6.43
C ASN A 127 -0.14 3.55 -7.19
N LEU A 128 0.19 3.41 -8.47
CA LEU A 128 0.74 4.49 -9.30
C LEU A 128 -0.34 5.45 -9.83
N THR A 129 -1.56 4.96 -10.05
CA THR A 129 -2.69 5.71 -10.61
C THR A 129 -3.74 6.11 -9.58
N SER A 130 -3.59 5.67 -8.32
CA SER A 130 -4.50 6.05 -7.24
C SER A 130 -4.36 7.54 -6.95
N THR A 131 -5.44 8.27 -7.23
CA THR A 131 -5.66 9.65 -6.79
C THR A 131 -6.24 9.72 -5.37
N LYS A 132 -6.47 8.57 -4.73
CA LYS A 132 -6.96 8.55 -3.34
C LYS A 132 -5.87 9.22 -2.48
N PRO A 133 -6.19 10.32 -1.78
CA PRO A 133 -5.27 10.81 -0.77
C PRO A 133 -5.01 9.65 0.18
N VAL A 134 -3.74 9.26 0.30
CA VAL A 134 -3.33 8.33 1.34
C VAL A 134 -3.78 8.98 2.64
N ALA A 135 -4.65 8.31 3.40
CA ALA A 135 -5.04 8.81 4.70
C ALA A 135 -3.75 9.06 5.51
N PRO A 136 -3.63 10.21 6.19
CA PRO A 136 -2.41 10.53 6.92
C PRO A 136 -2.12 9.42 7.93
N TYR A 137 -0.85 9.07 8.08
CA TYR A 137 -0.46 8.07 9.08
C TYR A 137 -0.80 8.57 10.48
N ARG A 138 -1.38 7.71 11.29
CA ARG A 138 -1.88 8.05 12.63
C ARG A 138 -0.88 7.60 13.68
N VAL A 139 -0.24 8.54 14.37
CA VAL A 139 0.82 8.26 15.34
C VAL A 139 0.35 8.64 16.73
N MET A 140 0.35 7.69 17.66
CA MET A 140 0.12 7.98 19.08
C MET A 140 1.46 8.18 19.78
N ILE A 141 1.59 9.25 20.55
CA ILE A 141 2.79 9.52 21.37
C ILE A 141 2.40 9.45 22.83
N VAL A 142 3.09 8.62 23.60
CA VAL A 142 2.89 8.47 25.04
C VAL A 142 4.18 8.89 25.75
N ASP A 143 4.17 10.06 26.38
CA ASP A 143 5.33 10.62 27.09
C ASP A 143 4.80 11.67 28.08
N ASP A 144 5.24 11.63 29.35
CA ASP A 144 4.77 12.50 30.43
C ASP A 144 5.27 13.95 30.27
N SER A 145 6.29 14.17 29.42
CA SER A 145 6.80 15.49 29.08
C SER A 145 5.92 16.18 28.02
N LEU A 146 5.16 17.18 28.46
CA LEU A 146 4.38 18.07 27.60
C LEU A 146 5.24 18.76 26.51
N ALA A 147 6.47 19.13 26.86
CA ALA A 147 7.38 19.80 25.92
C ALA A 147 7.85 18.86 24.80
N LEU A 148 8.26 17.64 25.14
CA LEU A 148 8.73 16.65 24.17
C LEU A 148 7.60 16.17 23.27
N THR A 149 6.43 15.87 23.85
CA THR A 149 5.25 15.48 23.07
C THR A 149 4.83 16.57 22.10
N ALA A 150 4.79 17.84 22.51
CA ALA A 150 4.48 18.96 21.62
C ALA A 150 5.50 19.09 20.48
N TYR A 151 6.80 18.96 20.79
CA TYR A 151 7.87 19.02 19.78
C TYR A 151 7.76 17.89 18.75
N HIS A 152 7.67 16.64 19.20
CA HIS A 152 7.56 15.48 18.31
C HIS A 152 6.26 15.48 17.50
N SER A 153 5.15 15.94 18.09
CA SER A 153 3.88 16.09 17.38
C SER A 153 4.03 17.09 16.24
N ALA A 154 4.59 18.29 16.50
CA ALA A 154 4.79 19.30 15.46
C ALA A 154 5.66 18.78 14.29
N VAL A 155 6.74 18.05 14.60
CA VAL A 155 7.62 17.45 13.58
C VAL A 155 6.87 16.46 12.69
N LEU A 156 6.06 15.56 13.27
CA LEU A 156 5.33 14.54 12.53
C LEU A 156 4.11 15.12 11.78
N GLU A 157 3.42 16.08 12.38
CA GLU A 157 2.31 16.79 11.73
C GLU A 157 2.79 17.60 10.52
N GLN A 158 3.96 18.24 10.61
CA GLN A 158 4.58 18.91 9.47
C GLN A 158 4.94 17.95 8.33
N ALA A 159 5.17 16.67 8.64
CA ALA A 159 5.36 15.60 7.67
C ALA A 159 4.05 15.01 7.11
N GLY A 160 2.90 15.55 7.50
CA GLY A 160 1.57 15.14 7.01
C GLY A 160 0.97 13.95 7.77
N MET A 161 1.40 13.69 9.00
CA MET A 161 0.83 12.66 9.87
C MET A 161 -0.24 13.25 10.80
N GLU A 162 -1.20 12.43 11.22
CA GLU A 162 -2.15 12.77 12.29
C GLU A 162 -1.55 12.28 13.61
N VAL A 163 -1.41 13.16 14.61
CA VAL A 163 -0.75 12.80 15.88
C VAL A 163 -1.70 12.92 17.06
N LYS A 164 -1.66 11.93 17.96
CA LYS A 164 -2.33 11.98 19.26
C LYS A 164 -1.32 11.85 20.39
N ALA A 165 -1.03 12.95 21.07
CA ALA A 165 -0.25 12.94 22.30
C ALA A 165 -1.09 12.53 23.52
N ILE A 166 -0.53 11.68 24.37
CA ILE A 166 -1.07 11.24 25.64
C ILE A 166 0.03 11.40 26.70
N ASN A 167 -0.18 12.32 27.64
CA ASN A 167 0.79 12.61 28.72
C ASN A 167 0.51 11.84 30.01
N ASP A 168 -0.56 11.06 30.04
CA ASP A 168 -0.94 10.21 31.16
C ASP A 168 -1.04 8.77 30.66
N PRO A 169 -0.06 7.90 30.95
CA PRO A 169 0.01 6.54 30.40
C PRO A 169 -1.20 5.68 30.80
N LEU A 170 -1.88 6.01 31.90
CA LEU A 170 -3.06 5.26 32.36
C LEU A 170 -4.29 5.49 31.46
N LYS A 171 -4.29 6.55 30.64
CA LYS A 171 -5.39 6.85 29.70
C LYS A 171 -5.23 6.23 28.32
N VAL A 172 -4.12 5.53 28.06
CA VAL A 172 -3.78 5.01 26.72
C VAL A 172 -4.79 3.98 26.26
N THR A 173 -5.18 3.04 27.12
CA THR A 173 -6.12 1.96 26.77
C THR A 173 -7.50 2.49 26.35
N ASP A 174 -7.96 3.58 26.96
CA ASP A 174 -9.24 4.21 26.63
C ASP A 174 -9.20 4.95 25.28
N LYS A 175 -8.02 5.49 24.93
CA LYS A 175 -7.83 6.30 23.73
C LYS A 175 -7.41 5.50 22.50
N LEU A 176 -6.88 4.30 22.69
CA LEU A 176 -6.48 3.41 21.60
C LEU A 176 -7.61 3.10 20.61
N PRO A 177 -8.83 2.70 21.04
CA PRO A 177 -9.92 2.43 20.10
C PRO A 177 -10.39 3.68 19.35
N GLU A 178 -10.48 4.82 20.06
CA GLU A 178 -10.92 6.11 19.49
C GLU A 178 -9.95 6.60 18.41
N PHE A 179 -8.65 6.51 18.68
CA PHE A 179 -7.62 7.01 17.78
C PHE A 179 -7.07 5.95 16.82
N SER A 180 -7.29 4.65 17.02
CA SER A 180 -6.85 3.55 16.15
C SER A 180 -5.51 3.84 15.40
N PRO A 181 -4.39 3.96 16.14
CA PRO A 181 -3.11 4.40 15.57
C PRO A 181 -2.48 3.35 14.63
N ASP A 182 -1.67 3.83 13.70
CA ASP A 182 -0.80 3.01 12.84
C ASP A 182 0.54 2.70 13.51
N LEU A 183 0.96 3.49 14.50
CA LEU A 183 2.17 3.32 15.30
C LEU A 183 2.06 4.02 16.65
N ILE A 184 2.70 3.47 17.68
CA ILE A 184 2.77 4.06 19.02
C ILE A 184 4.23 4.37 19.36
N LEU A 185 4.52 5.64 19.67
CA LEU A 185 5.75 6.08 20.29
C LEU A 185 5.55 6.09 21.80
N ILE A 186 6.39 5.38 22.56
CA ILE A 186 6.26 5.30 24.03
C ILE A 186 7.57 5.71 24.67
N ASP A 187 7.54 6.69 25.57
CA ASP A 187 8.70 6.98 26.41
C ASP A 187 8.98 5.82 27.37
N LEU A 188 10.25 5.45 27.50
CA LEU A 188 10.64 4.31 28.31
C LEU A 188 10.44 4.58 29.82
N TYR A 189 10.59 5.83 30.25
CA TYR A 189 10.72 6.23 31.64
C TYR A 189 9.64 7.25 32.04
N MET A 190 8.43 6.75 32.27
CA MET A 190 7.32 7.56 32.78
C MET A 190 7.04 7.23 34.27
N PRO A 191 6.57 8.21 35.06
CA PRO A 191 6.05 7.97 36.40
C PRO A 191 4.87 6.98 36.38
N GLU A 192 4.73 6.20 37.46
CA GLU A 192 3.64 5.24 37.72
C GLU A 192 3.57 4.01 36.79
N CYS A 193 3.87 4.15 35.51
CA CYS A 193 3.84 3.07 34.53
C CYS A 193 5.03 3.20 33.56
N SER A 194 5.95 2.23 33.59
CA SER A 194 7.07 2.23 32.65
C SER A 194 6.58 1.99 31.22
N GLY A 195 7.30 2.48 30.22
CA GLY A 195 6.95 2.24 28.82
C GLY A 195 6.85 0.75 28.48
N LEU A 196 7.69 -0.07 29.11
CA LEU A 196 7.66 -1.54 28.93
C LEU A 196 6.41 -2.18 29.52
N ASP A 197 5.99 -1.75 30.70
CA ASP A 197 4.76 -2.27 31.32
C ASP A 197 3.54 -1.87 30.50
N LEU A 198 3.50 -0.63 30.01
CA LEU A 198 2.46 -0.17 29.11
C LEU A 198 2.42 -0.99 27.81
N ALA A 199 3.57 -1.25 27.19
CA ALA A 199 3.63 -2.07 25.98
C ALA A 199 3.09 -3.49 26.23
N LYS A 200 3.43 -4.12 27.36
CA LYS A 200 2.87 -5.44 27.73
C LYS A 200 1.36 -5.39 27.91
N VAL A 201 0.81 -4.32 28.47
CA VAL A 201 -0.64 -4.13 28.59
C VAL A 201 -1.27 -4.01 27.19
N ILE A 202 -0.69 -3.21 26.30
CA ILE A 202 -1.19 -3.06 24.91
C ILE A 202 -1.14 -4.40 24.17
N ARG A 203 -0.10 -5.20 24.37
CA ARG A 203 0.06 -6.53 23.74
C ARG A 203 -0.93 -7.59 24.27
N GLN A 204 -1.65 -7.33 25.37
CA GLN A 204 -2.76 -8.17 25.82
C GLN A 204 -4.09 -7.82 25.13
N LEU A 205 -4.14 -6.74 24.36
CA LEU A 205 -5.33 -6.31 23.63
C LEU A 205 -5.24 -6.80 22.17
N ASP A 206 -5.96 -7.87 21.85
CA ASP A 206 -5.92 -8.55 20.54
C ASP A 206 -6.02 -7.59 19.34
N ALA A 207 -6.88 -6.56 19.44
CA ALA A 207 -7.08 -5.55 18.39
C ALA A 207 -5.83 -4.71 18.07
N PHE A 208 -4.84 -4.66 18.96
CA PHE A 208 -3.66 -3.78 18.86
C PHE A 208 -2.33 -4.55 18.85
N VAL A 209 -2.36 -5.89 18.90
CA VAL A 209 -1.14 -6.74 18.91
C VAL A 209 -0.24 -6.50 17.71
N SER A 210 -0.80 -6.14 16.55
CA SER A 210 -0.04 -5.92 15.32
C SER A 210 0.51 -4.49 15.15
N ILE A 211 0.14 -3.55 16.03
CA ILE A 211 0.58 -2.16 15.90
C ILE A 211 2.06 -2.07 16.31
N PRO A 212 2.94 -1.46 15.50
CA PRO A 212 4.32 -1.26 15.87
C PRO A 212 4.43 -0.31 17.07
N ILE A 213 5.17 -0.72 18.09
CA ILE A 213 5.51 0.08 19.28
C ILE A 213 7.00 0.42 19.19
N VAL A 214 7.32 1.72 19.16
CA VAL A 214 8.69 2.22 19.14
C VAL A 214 8.94 2.98 20.44
N PHE A 215 9.97 2.56 21.16
CA PHE A 215 10.32 3.18 22.43
C PHE A 215 11.24 4.40 22.22
N LEU A 216 10.99 5.47 22.96
CA LEU A 216 11.87 6.62 23.02
C LEU A 216 12.70 6.52 24.31
N SER A 217 14.02 6.56 24.22
CA SER A 217 14.91 6.34 25.37
C SER A 217 16.09 7.29 25.37
N ALA A 218 16.52 7.79 26.54
CA ALA A 218 17.78 8.51 26.68
C ALA A 218 19.00 7.57 26.86
N GLU A 219 18.77 6.27 27.06
CA GLU A 219 19.82 5.27 27.25
C GLU A 219 20.41 4.86 25.89
N SER A 220 21.72 5.00 25.72
CA SER A 220 22.44 4.64 24.50
C SER A 220 23.02 3.21 24.54
N ASN A 221 22.89 2.50 25.66
CA ASN A 221 23.40 1.13 25.79
C ASN A 221 22.51 0.11 25.08
N ILE A 222 23.04 -0.45 23.99
CA ILE A 222 22.42 -1.46 23.12
C ILE A 222 21.98 -2.73 23.87
N ASP A 223 22.71 -3.20 24.89
CA ASP A 223 22.36 -4.44 25.60
C ASP A 223 21.10 -4.29 26.45
N LYS A 224 20.92 -3.10 27.05
CA LYS A 224 19.70 -2.76 27.78
C LYS A 224 18.52 -2.56 26.83
N GLN A 225 18.74 -1.95 25.66
CA GLN A 225 17.71 -1.80 24.62
C GLN A 225 17.25 -3.16 24.06
N ASN A 226 18.18 -4.08 23.81
CA ASN A 226 17.88 -5.42 23.30
C ASN A 226 17.06 -6.25 24.30
N THR A 227 17.36 -6.15 25.60
CA THR A 227 16.58 -6.83 26.65
C THR A 227 15.13 -6.33 26.68
N ALA A 228 14.94 -5.03 26.40
CA ALA A 228 13.65 -4.39 26.36
C ALA A 228 12.83 -4.70 25.08
N MET A 229 13.48 -4.96 23.93
CA MET A 229 12.83 -5.44 22.70
C MET A 229 12.12 -6.79 22.90
N GLY A 230 12.72 -7.70 23.67
CA GLY A 230 12.12 -9.02 23.98
C GLY A 230 10.82 -8.96 24.79
N LEU A 231 10.44 -7.78 25.30
CA LEU A 231 9.29 -7.57 26.19
C LEU A 231 8.09 -6.89 25.51
N GLY A 232 8.11 -6.72 24.17
CA GLY A 232 6.92 -6.33 23.39
C GLY A 232 7.06 -5.09 22.50
N GLY A 233 8.24 -4.47 22.42
CA GLY A 233 8.53 -3.37 21.48
C GLY A 233 9.18 -3.83 20.18
N ASP A 234 8.96 -3.05 19.13
CA ASP A 234 9.46 -3.32 17.77
C ASP A 234 10.77 -2.60 17.45
N ASP A 235 11.06 -1.51 18.15
CA ASP A 235 12.25 -0.68 17.94
C ASP A 235 12.53 0.30 19.11
N PHE A 236 13.69 0.95 19.07
CA PHE A 236 14.07 2.06 19.94
C PHE A 236 14.60 3.26 19.16
N LEU A 237 14.28 4.47 19.62
CA LEU A 237 14.88 5.73 19.18
C LEU A 237 15.56 6.41 20.36
N THR A 238 16.86 6.66 20.22
CA THR A 238 17.66 7.32 21.26
C THR A 238 17.43 8.83 21.23
N LYS A 239 17.03 9.42 22.35
CA LYS A 239 16.89 10.87 22.57
C LYS A 239 18.29 11.50 22.77
N PRO A 240 18.56 12.70 22.21
CA PRO A 240 17.67 13.52 21.39
C PRO A 240 17.55 12.97 19.95
N ILE A 241 16.34 13.02 19.39
CA ILE A 241 16.03 12.47 18.07
C ILE A 241 15.97 13.59 17.05
N GLU A 242 16.77 13.49 15.99
CA GLU A 242 16.71 14.45 14.89
C GLU A 242 15.39 14.33 14.12
N PRO A 243 14.77 15.45 13.68
CA PRO A 243 13.46 15.44 13.02
C PRO A 243 13.35 14.49 11.83
N GLN A 244 14.35 14.49 10.94
CA GLN A 244 14.35 13.60 9.76
C GLN A 244 14.46 12.13 10.15
N HIS A 245 15.21 11.82 11.21
CA HIS A 245 15.31 10.47 11.72
C HIS A 245 13.99 9.99 12.33
N LEU A 246 13.30 10.85 13.10
CA LEU A 246 11.98 10.54 13.65
C LEU A 246 10.97 10.22 12.54
N ILE A 247 10.86 11.11 11.54
CA ILE A 247 9.92 10.98 10.42
C ILE A 247 10.19 9.68 9.63
N SER A 248 11.44 9.43 9.28
CA SER A 248 11.82 8.25 8.48
C SER A 248 11.60 6.94 9.24
N SER A 249 11.98 6.88 10.51
CA SER A 249 11.78 5.70 11.36
C SER A 249 10.29 5.36 11.54
N VAL A 250 9.46 6.36 11.85
CA VAL A 250 8.00 6.18 11.96
C VAL A 250 7.39 5.71 10.63
N THR A 251 7.71 6.39 9.53
CA THR A 251 7.20 6.07 8.19
C THR A 251 7.54 4.64 7.78
N ASN A 252 8.79 4.22 7.97
CA ASN A 252 9.25 2.90 7.58
C ASN A 252 8.59 1.79 8.39
N ARG A 253 8.39 1.99 9.70
CA ARG A 253 7.74 1.01 10.59
C ARG A 253 6.26 0.86 10.27
N ILE A 254 5.55 1.96 10.03
CA ILE A 254 4.16 1.95 9.60
C ILE A 254 4.02 1.22 8.25
N ARG A 255 4.84 1.57 7.25
CA ARG A 255 4.84 0.91 5.94
C ARG A 255 5.12 -0.59 6.03
N ARG A 256 6.10 -0.98 6.86
CA ARG A 256 6.43 -2.39 7.07
C ARG A 256 5.29 -3.15 7.74
N SER A 257 4.70 -2.61 8.80
CA SER A 257 3.55 -3.24 9.47
C SER A 257 2.36 -3.38 8.53
N MET A 258 2.03 -2.33 7.77
CA MET A 258 0.97 -2.40 6.76
C MET A 258 1.26 -3.43 5.67
N MET A 259 2.50 -3.52 5.18
CA MET A 259 2.89 -4.52 4.19
C MET A 259 2.72 -5.94 4.75
N LEU A 260 3.22 -6.21 5.96
CA LEU A 260 3.06 -7.51 6.63
C LEU A 260 1.58 -7.85 6.86
N ARG A 261 0.79 -6.89 7.34
CA ARG A 261 -0.65 -7.03 7.51
C ARG A 261 -1.35 -7.30 6.19
N SER A 262 -0.93 -6.64 5.10
CA SER A 262 -1.54 -6.85 3.78
C SER A 262 -1.38 -8.30 3.30
N PHE A 263 -0.27 -8.97 3.63
CA PHE A 263 -0.08 -10.38 3.30
C PHE A 263 -0.91 -11.33 4.18
N MET A 264 -1.18 -10.97 5.43
CA MET A 264 -1.92 -11.82 6.37
C MET A 264 -3.44 -11.64 6.31
N VAL A 265 -3.91 -10.48 5.85
CA VAL A 265 -5.32 -10.06 5.89
C VAL A 265 -5.97 -10.13 4.52
N ARG A 266 -5.19 -10.16 3.44
CA ARG A 266 -5.72 -10.22 2.07
C ARG A 266 -5.62 -11.61 1.47
N ASP A 267 -6.58 -11.94 0.61
CA ASP A 267 -6.54 -13.12 -0.24
C ASP A 267 -5.50 -12.94 -1.35
N SER A 268 -4.63 -13.93 -1.53
CA SER A 268 -3.48 -13.85 -2.44
C SER A 268 -3.86 -13.77 -3.92
N LEU A 269 -5.06 -14.26 -4.29
CA LEU A 269 -5.53 -14.23 -5.66
C LEU A 269 -6.17 -12.88 -6.00
N THR A 270 -6.98 -12.33 -5.09
CA THR A 270 -7.90 -11.20 -5.37
C THR A 270 -7.50 -9.88 -4.70
N GLY A 271 -6.65 -9.94 -3.67
CA GLY A 271 -6.35 -8.82 -2.80
C GLY A 271 -7.57 -8.31 -2.01
N LEU A 272 -8.72 -9.00 -2.02
CA LEU A 272 -9.83 -8.75 -1.08
C LEU A 272 -9.39 -9.14 0.34
N LEU A 273 -10.21 -8.84 1.35
CA LEU A 273 -10.00 -9.45 2.67
C LEU A 273 -10.07 -10.98 2.52
N ASN A 274 -9.17 -11.72 3.18
CA ASN A 274 -9.27 -13.18 3.20
C ASN A 274 -10.40 -13.64 4.12
N HIS A 275 -10.70 -14.94 4.08
CA HIS A 275 -11.77 -15.57 4.84
C HIS A 275 -11.72 -15.23 6.34
N THR A 276 -10.53 -15.28 6.97
CA THR A 276 -10.38 -14.98 8.39
C THR A 276 -10.68 -13.50 8.67
N ALA A 277 -10.04 -12.60 7.92
CA ALA A 277 -10.17 -11.17 8.11
C ALA A 277 -11.61 -10.65 7.90
N ILE A 278 -12.30 -11.12 6.85
CA ILE A 278 -13.67 -10.66 6.59
C ILE A 278 -14.63 -11.10 7.69
N LYS A 279 -14.41 -12.29 8.26
CA LYS A 279 -15.22 -12.81 9.36
C LYS A 279 -15.02 -11.98 10.64
N ASP A 280 -13.77 -11.71 11.01
CA ASP A 280 -13.46 -10.91 12.21
C ASP A 280 -14.02 -9.49 12.10
N MET A 281 -13.92 -8.88 10.90
CA MET A 281 -14.47 -7.53 10.68
C MET A 281 -16.01 -7.54 10.66
N LEU A 282 -16.64 -8.60 10.14
CA LEU A 282 -18.10 -8.76 10.20
C LEU A 282 -18.59 -8.84 11.64
N ASP A 283 -17.90 -9.58 12.52
CA ASP A 283 -18.24 -9.66 13.94
C ASP A 283 -18.18 -8.27 14.61
N GLY A 284 -17.16 -7.47 14.26
CA GLY A 284 -17.04 -6.08 14.71
C GLY A 284 -18.18 -5.17 14.23
N GLU A 285 -18.54 -5.23 12.95
CA GLU A 285 -19.65 -4.46 12.37
C GLU A 285 -21.01 -4.86 12.97
N VAL A 286 -21.23 -6.15 13.22
CA VAL A 286 -22.44 -6.64 13.91
C VAL A 286 -22.54 -6.04 15.31
N ALA A 287 -21.45 -6.10 16.09
CA ALA A 287 -21.42 -5.53 17.44
C ALA A 287 -21.62 -4.00 17.43
N TRP A 288 -21.06 -3.29 16.45
CA TRP A 288 -21.26 -1.85 16.29
C TRP A 288 -22.71 -1.51 15.93
N ALA A 289 -23.29 -2.21 14.96
CA ALA A 289 -24.65 -2.01 14.49
C ALA A 289 -25.69 -2.28 15.60
N MET A 290 -25.50 -3.34 16.38
CA MET A 290 -26.34 -3.65 17.55
C MET A 290 -26.30 -2.54 18.60
N ARG A 291 -25.10 -2.06 18.96
CA ARG A 291 -24.94 -0.99 19.97
C ARG A 291 -25.59 0.32 19.55
N HIS A 292 -25.49 0.68 18.27
CA HIS A 292 -26.02 1.94 17.75
C HIS A 292 -27.43 1.82 17.14
N LYS A 293 -28.05 0.64 17.21
CA LYS A 293 -29.36 0.33 16.61
C LYS A 293 -29.43 0.75 15.12
N LYS A 294 -28.34 0.50 14.39
CA LYS A 294 -28.25 0.77 12.95
C LYS A 294 -28.50 -0.51 12.16
N PRO A 295 -29.15 -0.43 10.98
CA PRO A 295 -29.29 -1.58 10.10
C PRO A 295 -27.93 -1.95 9.50
N LEU A 296 -27.64 -3.25 9.44
CA LEU A 296 -26.49 -3.84 8.76
C LEU A 296 -27.00 -4.74 7.63
N SER A 297 -26.32 -4.75 6.49
CA SER A 297 -26.60 -5.67 5.38
C SER A 297 -25.38 -6.52 5.11
N PHE A 298 -25.59 -7.83 4.95
CA PHE A 298 -24.56 -8.79 4.61
C PHE A 298 -25.01 -9.58 3.37
N ALA A 299 -24.11 -9.77 2.42
CA ALA A 299 -24.37 -10.53 1.21
C ALA A 299 -23.24 -11.54 0.96
N MET A 300 -23.61 -12.79 0.70
CA MET A 300 -22.71 -13.81 0.18
C MET A 300 -22.96 -13.94 -1.33
N VAL A 301 -21.90 -13.87 -2.12
CA VAL A 301 -21.97 -13.92 -3.59
C VAL A 301 -21.27 -15.17 -4.07
N ASP A 302 -21.95 -15.95 -4.90
CA ASP A 302 -21.40 -17.14 -5.56
C ASP A 302 -21.31 -16.90 -7.07
N ILE A 303 -20.30 -17.50 -7.72
CA ILE A 303 -20.15 -17.41 -9.18
C ILE A 303 -20.87 -18.59 -9.81
N ASP A 304 -21.99 -18.30 -10.47
CA ASP A 304 -22.79 -19.31 -11.14
C ASP A 304 -21.94 -20.13 -12.13
N LEU A 305 -22.07 -21.46 -12.03
CA LEU A 305 -21.43 -22.42 -12.94
C LEU A 305 -19.90 -22.27 -13.04
N PHE A 306 -19.23 -21.73 -12.02
CA PHE A 306 -17.79 -21.46 -12.07
C PHE A 306 -16.94 -22.70 -12.38
N LYS A 307 -17.39 -23.89 -11.95
CA LYS A 307 -16.74 -25.16 -12.29
C LYS A 307 -16.66 -25.39 -13.81
N LEU A 308 -17.72 -25.07 -14.56
CA LEU A 308 -17.71 -25.22 -16.03
C LEU A 308 -16.69 -24.29 -16.69
N VAL A 309 -16.45 -23.10 -16.12
CA VAL A 309 -15.42 -22.19 -16.63
C VAL A 309 -14.03 -22.82 -16.45
N ASN A 310 -13.75 -23.39 -15.28
CA ASN A 310 -12.49 -24.09 -15.03
C ASN A 310 -12.32 -25.33 -15.91
N ASP A 311 -13.38 -26.12 -16.08
CA ASP A 311 -13.34 -27.36 -16.84
C ASP A 311 -13.14 -27.09 -18.35
N ASN A 312 -13.74 -26.02 -18.89
CA ASN A 312 -13.66 -25.68 -20.33
C ASN A 312 -12.41 -24.85 -20.69
N TYR A 313 -11.95 -23.98 -19.79
CA TYR A 313 -10.91 -22.97 -20.10
C TYR A 313 -9.69 -23.06 -19.19
N GLY A 314 -9.67 -24.01 -18.25
CA GLY A 314 -8.61 -24.21 -17.27
C GLY A 314 -8.68 -23.25 -16.08
N HIS A 315 -8.02 -23.66 -14.99
CA HIS A 315 -7.92 -22.87 -13.76
C HIS A 315 -7.40 -21.43 -13.94
N PRO A 316 -6.40 -21.15 -14.82
CA PRO A 316 -5.97 -19.77 -15.05
C PRO A 316 -7.07 -18.86 -15.61
N ALA A 317 -8.02 -19.39 -16.37
CA ALA A 317 -9.18 -18.65 -16.83
C ALA A 317 -10.16 -18.37 -15.68
N GLY A 318 -10.41 -19.34 -14.82
CA GLY A 318 -11.22 -19.14 -13.60
C GLY A 318 -10.60 -18.10 -12.66
N ASP A 319 -9.29 -18.13 -12.45
CA ASP A 319 -8.57 -17.13 -11.66
C ASP A 319 -8.77 -15.71 -12.21
N ARG A 320 -8.79 -15.55 -13.53
CA ARG A 320 -9.08 -14.25 -14.18
C ARG A 320 -10.51 -13.79 -13.92
N VAL A 321 -11.48 -14.70 -13.92
CA VAL A 321 -12.88 -14.39 -13.58
C VAL A 321 -12.99 -13.93 -12.12
N ILE A 322 -12.41 -14.68 -11.18
CA ILE A 322 -12.43 -14.34 -9.74
C ILE A 322 -11.79 -12.96 -9.49
N LYS A 323 -10.63 -12.69 -10.10
CA LYS A 323 -9.94 -11.39 -10.01
C LYS A 323 -10.79 -10.24 -10.57
N SER A 324 -11.46 -10.47 -11.69
CA SER A 324 -12.31 -9.46 -12.34
C SER A 324 -13.53 -9.12 -11.50
N LEU A 325 -14.22 -10.13 -10.96
CA LEU A 325 -15.34 -9.93 -10.04
C LEU A 325 -14.91 -9.15 -8.79
N SER A 326 -13.79 -9.56 -8.20
CA SER A 326 -13.25 -8.92 -6.99
C SER A 326 -12.98 -7.42 -7.17
N ARG A 327 -12.46 -7.04 -8.34
CA ARG A 327 -12.23 -5.62 -8.67
C ARG A 327 -13.52 -4.89 -9.00
N LEU A 328 -14.45 -5.51 -9.73
CA LEU A 328 -15.78 -4.94 -9.96
C LEU A 328 -16.45 -4.58 -8.63
N LEU A 329 -16.42 -5.49 -7.65
CA LEU A 329 -16.94 -5.25 -6.31
C LEU A 329 -16.22 -4.07 -5.64
N LYS A 330 -14.87 -4.04 -5.64
CA LYS A 330 -14.09 -2.92 -5.08
C LYS A 330 -14.38 -1.56 -5.72
N GLN A 331 -14.70 -1.53 -7.02
CA GLN A 331 -14.97 -0.29 -7.75
C GLN A 331 -16.41 0.21 -7.59
N ARG A 332 -17.36 -0.71 -7.42
CA ARG A 332 -18.80 -0.39 -7.33
C ARG A 332 -19.27 -0.18 -5.90
N LEU A 333 -18.62 -0.81 -4.93
CA LEU A 333 -18.93 -0.65 -3.52
C LEU A 333 -18.24 0.58 -2.93
N ARG A 334 -18.83 1.11 -1.87
CA ARG A 334 -18.34 2.32 -1.19
C ARG A 334 -17.06 1.97 -0.44
N SER A 335 -16.26 2.99 -0.12
CA SER A 335 -15.06 2.82 0.70
C SER A 335 -15.34 2.32 2.12
N SER A 336 -16.55 2.51 2.63
CA SER A 336 -17.02 1.99 3.91
C SER A 336 -17.43 0.52 3.87
N ASP A 337 -17.65 -0.04 2.68
CA ASP A 337 -18.17 -1.40 2.55
C ASP A 337 -17.00 -2.40 2.63
N LEU A 338 -17.20 -3.46 3.41
CA LEU A 338 -16.23 -4.52 3.58
C LEU A 338 -16.45 -5.61 2.51
N VAL A 339 -15.37 -5.99 1.83
CA VAL A 339 -15.42 -7.01 0.78
C VAL A 339 -14.30 -8.01 1.01
N GLY A 340 -14.68 -9.27 1.16
CA GLY A 340 -13.76 -10.37 1.39
C GLY A 340 -14.07 -11.57 0.50
N ARG A 341 -13.06 -12.40 0.28
CA ARG A 341 -13.19 -13.70 -0.34
C ARG A 341 -13.39 -14.76 0.74
N TYR A 342 -14.56 -15.38 0.73
CA TYR A 342 -14.91 -16.44 1.68
C TYR A 342 -14.45 -17.83 1.21
N GLY A 343 -14.47 -18.09 -0.11
CA GLY A 343 -14.04 -19.34 -0.78
C GLY A 343 -13.46 -19.10 -2.16
#